data_AF-A0A6H1KXG6-F1
#
_entry.id   AF-A0A6H1KXG6-F1
#
_cell.length_a   1.000
_cell.length_b   1.000
_cell.length_c   1.000
_cell.angle_alpha   90.00
_cell.angle_beta   90.00
_cell.angle_gamma   90.00
#
_symmetry.space_group_name_H-M   'P 1'
#
loop_
_entity.id
_entity.type
_entity.pdbx_description
1 polymer ?
#
loop_
_entity_poly.entity_id
_entity_poly.type
_entity_poly.pdbx_seq_one_letter_code
_entity_poly.pdbx_strand_id
1 'polypeptide(L)'
;MVGLTVTACGHKAGEGRTTTPASGVASPSVPSATSSEAPKPAECRTGSLTWTLVLLPTKSSSRRNALLTAANNGPKTCVFAGYPGFSVHNGKANSLEGVGHGHPKPVTLHKGAKVTVGLQYTPRGAKGAGDYCVKEGEALVSAPHNPDRERTNVPVMDTHHAAAQIDACGDSISLSLPHDTTTPTATTK
;
A
#
# COMPACT_ATOMS: atom_id res chain seq x y z
N MET A 1 15.52 48.97 19.90
CA MET A 1 15.30 49.74 18.65
C MET A 1 13.99 49.25 18.05
N VAL A 2 12.98 50.12 18.15
CA VAL A 2 11.70 50.19 17.42
C VAL A 2 10.85 48.92 17.28
N GLY A 3 9.80 48.84 18.10
CA GLY A 3 8.60 48.06 17.81
C GLY A 3 7.64 48.84 16.89
N LEU A 4 6.77 48.12 16.18
CA LEU A 4 5.65 48.70 15.45
C LEU A 4 4.33 48.08 15.94
N THR A 5 3.54 48.91 16.61
CA THR A 5 2.08 48.82 16.71
C THR A 5 1.48 49.66 15.59
N VAL A 6 0.37 49.23 14.98
CA VAL A 6 -0.50 50.13 14.20
C VAL A 6 -1.97 49.90 14.56
N THR A 7 -2.59 51.05 14.76
CA THR A 7 -3.88 51.40 15.34
C THR A 7 -5.06 51.25 14.37
N ALA A 8 -6.25 50.97 14.91
CA ALA A 8 -7.54 51.01 14.23
C ALA A 8 -8.08 52.44 14.02
N CYS A 9 -8.87 52.69 12.99
CA CYS A 9 -9.91 53.74 12.96
C CYS A 9 -11.09 53.29 12.09
N GLY A 10 -12.31 53.46 12.60
CA GLY A 10 -13.58 53.21 11.91
C GLY A 10 -14.15 54.44 11.19
N HIS A 11 -15.49 54.40 10.98
CA HIS A 11 -16.42 55.37 10.35
C HIS A 11 -16.71 55.13 8.84
N LYS A 12 -17.96 55.14 8.32
CA LYS A 12 -19.23 55.76 8.77
C LYS A 12 -20.50 54.99 8.35
N ALA A 13 -21.55 55.24 9.13
CA ALA A 13 -22.95 55.00 8.81
C ALA A 13 -23.48 55.92 7.70
N GLY A 14 -24.45 55.41 6.93
CA GLY A 14 -25.30 56.17 6.03
C GLY A 14 -26.63 55.45 5.85
N GLU A 15 -27.62 55.83 6.66
CA GLU A 15 -29.03 55.49 6.47
C GLU A 15 -29.61 56.22 5.25
N GLY A 16 -30.46 55.53 4.50
CA GLY A 16 -31.26 56.08 3.40
C GLY A 16 -32.43 55.16 3.08
N ARG A 17 -33.51 55.31 3.83
CA ARG A 17 -34.80 54.61 3.67
C ARG A 17 -35.60 55.26 2.54
N THR A 18 -36.17 54.49 1.61
CA THR A 18 -37.49 54.73 0.98
C THR A 18 -37.97 53.45 0.26
N THR A 19 -39.24 53.14 0.48
CA THR A 19 -40.08 51.98 0.11
C THR A 19 -40.48 51.94 -1.37
N THR A 20 -40.76 50.74 -1.91
CA THR A 20 -41.97 50.35 -2.72
C THR A 20 -41.86 48.85 -3.09
N PRO A 21 -42.97 48.06 -3.11
CA PRO A 21 -42.94 46.59 -3.16
C PRO A 21 -42.97 46.06 -4.61
N ALA A 22 -42.37 44.89 -4.83
CA ALA A 22 -42.61 44.08 -6.02
C ALA A 22 -42.69 42.61 -5.64
N SER A 23 -43.90 42.05 -5.80
CA SER A 23 -44.16 40.62 -5.82
C SER A 23 -43.27 39.93 -6.84
N GLY A 24 -42.55 38.90 -6.41
CA GLY A 24 -41.75 38.03 -7.27
C GLY A 24 -41.77 36.62 -6.71
N VAL A 25 -42.77 35.86 -7.16
CA VAL A 25 -42.93 34.39 -7.17
C VAL A 25 -41.85 33.59 -6.43
N ALA A 26 -42.26 32.96 -5.33
CA ALA A 26 -41.50 31.89 -4.67
C ALA A 26 -41.24 30.75 -5.67
N SER A 27 -40.00 30.61 -6.10
CA SER A 27 -39.54 29.45 -6.86
C SER A 27 -39.33 28.30 -5.86
N PRO A 28 -39.96 27.14 -6.03
CA PRO A 28 -39.79 26.02 -5.12
C PRO A 28 -38.32 25.57 -5.13
N SER A 29 -37.73 25.53 -3.95
CA SER A 29 -36.43 24.94 -3.67
C SER A 29 -36.41 23.51 -4.22
N VAL A 30 -35.69 23.31 -5.32
CA VAL A 30 -35.27 21.97 -5.73
C VAL A 30 -34.26 21.52 -4.67
N PRO A 31 -34.49 20.44 -3.91
CA PRO A 31 -33.42 19.87 -3.12
C PRO A 31 -32.39 19.38 -4.13
N SER A 32 -31.25 20.09 -4.22
CA SER A 32 -30.06 19.58 -4.90
C SER A 32 -29.87 18.15 -4.43
N ALA A 33 -29.97 17.20 -5.36
CA ALA A 33 -29.77 15.80 -5.08
C ALA A 33 -28.40 15.68 -4.39
N THR A 34 -28.42 15.41 -3.09
CA THR A 34 -27.24 14.96 -2.37
C THR A 34 -26.89 13.65 -3.05
N SER A 35 -25.94 13.73 -3.99
CA SER A 35 -25.33 12.55 -4.58
C SER A 35 -24.68 11.83 -3.41
N SER A 36 -25.38 10.85 -2.85
CA SER A 36 -24.84 9.92 -1.89
C SER A 36 -23.76 9.13 -2.63
N GLU A 37 -22.57 9.71 -2.72
CA GLU A 37 -21.38 9.01 -3.16
C GLU A 37 -21.28 7.78 -2.26
N ALA A 38 -21.47 6.60 -2.88
CA ALA A 38 -21.37 5.36 -2.16
C ALA A 38 -20.02 5.35 -1.41
N PRO A 39 -19.98 4.93 -0.13
CA PRO A 39 -18.74 4.93 0.63
C PRO A 39 -17.67 4.16 -0.13
N LYS A 40 -16.55 4.82 -0.44
CA LYS A 40 -15.40 4.15 -1.06
C LYS A 40 -14.97 2.99 -0.17
N PRO A 41 -14.72 1.79 -0.73
CA PRO A 41 -14.20 0.67 0.04
C PRO A 41 -12.92 1.08 0.78
N ALA A 42 -12.81 0.72 2.06
CA ALA A 42 -11.64 1.05 2.85
C ALA A 42 -10.40 0.31 2.32
N GLU A 43 -9.26 0.99 2.27
CA GLU A 43 -7.98 0.39 1.92
C GLU A 43 -7.49 -0.56 3.01
N CYS A 44 -6.79 -1.62 2.63
CA CYS A 44 -6.17 -2.53 3.59
C CYS A 44 -5.01 -1.84 4.32
N ARG A 45 -5.03 -1.90 5.65
CA ARG A 45 -3.92 -1.42 6.50
C ARG A 45 -2.90 -2.52 6.72
N THR A 46 -1.62 -2.17 6.80
CA THR A 46 -0.52 -3.14 7.01
C THR A 46 -0.76 -4.00 8.25
N GLY A 47 -1.16 -3.38 9.37
CA GLY A 47 -1.40 -4.08 10.63
C GLY A 47 -2.69 -4.92 10.67
N SER A 48 -3.58 -4.79 9.68
CA SER A 48 -4.77 -5.66 9.54
C SER A 48 -4.50 -6.89 8.67
N LEU A 49 -3.31 -6.97 8.06
CA LEU A 49 -2.88 -8.06 7.21
C LEU A 49 -1.88 -8.93 7.97
N THR A 50 -2.02 -10.25 7.84
CA THR A 50 -0.97 -11.18 8.21
C THR A 50 -0.11 -11.48 7.01
N TRP A 51 1.18 -11.22 7.16
CA TRP A 51 2.16 -11.32 6.10
C TRP A 51 2.96 -12.61 6.23
N THR A 52 3.31 -13.22 5.10
CA THR A 52 4.16 -14.40 5.06
C THR A 52 5.09 -14.29 3.86
N LEU A 53 6.38 -14.51 4.07
CA LEU A 53 7.41 -14.48 3.04
C LEU A 53 8.10 -15.83 2.95
N VAL A 54 7.94 -16.51 1.82
CA VAL A 54 8.45 -17.86 1.59
C VAL A 54 9.40 -17.88 0.39
N LEU A 55 10.64 -18.31 0.60
CA LEU A 55 11.59 -18.59 -0.46
C LEU A 55 11.19 -19.88 -1.17
N LEU A 56 11.09 -19.84 -2.49
CA LEU A 56 10.76 -20.99 -3.30
C LEU A 56 12.01 -21.83 -3.60
N PRO A 57 11.85 -23.16 -3.79
CA PRO A 57 12.94 -24.03 -4.18
C PRO A 57 13.61 -23.53 -5.44
N THR A 58 14.93 -23.68 -5.47
CA THR A 58 15.74 -23.21 -6.58
C THR A 58 15.48 -24.06 -7.81
N LYS A 59 14.99 -23.44 -8.89
CA LYS A 59 14.88 -24.08 -10.20
C LYS A 59 16.05 -23.74 -11.13
N SER A 60 16.80 -22.68 -10.84
CA SER A 60 17.93 -22.22 -11.65
C SER A 60 18.97 -21.47 -10.79
N SER A 61 20.22 -21.44 -11.26
CA SER A 61 21.29 -20.66 -10.62
C SER A 61 21.21 -19.16 -10.93
N SER A 62 20.43 -18.73 -11.93
CA SER A 62 20.42 -17.34 -12.40
C SER A 62 19.44 -16.45 -11.64
N ARG A 63 18.26 -16.95 -11.28
CA ARG A 63 17.24 -16.20 -10.54
C ARG A 63 16.62 -17.07 -9.45
N ARG A 64 16.34 -16.44 -8.32
CA ARG A 64 15.58 -17.00 -7.21
C ARG A 64 14.19 -16.40 -7.18
N ASN A 65 13.25 -17.17 -6.67
CA ASN A 65 11.87 -16.73 -6.50
C ASN A 65 11.46 -16.83 -5.03
N ALA A 66 10.58 -15.94 -4.61
CA ALA A 66 9.89 -16.01 -3.33
C ALA A 66 8.42 -15.62 -3.51
N LEU A 67 7.59 -15.91 -2.51
CA LEU A 67 6.20 -15.51 -2.45
C LEU A 67 5.97 -14.66 -1.20
N LEU A 68 5.40 -13.47 -1.40
CA LEU A 68 4.86 -12.64 -0.33
C LEU A 68 3.34 -12.77 -0.36
N THR A 69 2.77 -13.25 0.74
CA THR A 69 1.33 -13.38 0.92
C THR A 69 0.86 -12.41 1.97
N ALA A 70 -0.25 -11.70 1.70
CA ALA A 70 -0.97 -10.89 2.66
C ALA A 70 -2.39 -11.43 2.83
N ALA A 71 -2.75 -11.81 4.05
CA ALA A 71 -4.07 -12.31 4.42
C ALA A 71 -4.83 -11.29 5.27
N ASN A 72 -6.07 -10.95 4.90
CA ASN A 72 -6.89 -10.07 5.74
C ASN A 72 -7.38 -10.80 6.99
N ASN A 73 -6.81 -10.46 8.14
CA ASN A 73 -7.24 -10.99 9.45
C ASN A 73 -8.14 -10.01 10.21
N GLY A 74 -8.39 -8.82 9.63
CA GLY A 74 -9.34 -7.86 10.16
C GLY A 74 -10.79 -8.33 10.05
N PRO A 75 -11.70 -7.74 10.84
CA PRO A 75 -13.13 -8.06 10.78
C PRO A 75 -13.85 -7.46 9.56
N LYS A 76 -13.23 -6.49 8.88
CA LYS A 76 -13.84 -5.75 7.76
C LYS A 76 -13.21 -6.15 6.44
N THR A 77 -14.02 -6.14 5.38
CA THR A 77 -13.53 -6.18 4.01
C THR A 77 -12.70 -4.93 3.72
N CYS A 78 -11.59 -5.09 3.01
CA CYS A 78 -10.74 -3.99 2.57
C CYS A 78 -10.28 -4.21 1.13
N VAL A 79 -9.71 -3.17 0.50
CA VAL A 79 -9.16 -3.23 -0.85
C VAL A 79 -7.64 -3.11 -0.81
N PHE A 80 -6.96 -4.06 -1.44
CA PHE A 80 -5.53 -4.08 -1.70
C PHE A 80 -5.28 -3.56 -3.12
N ALA A 81 -4.90 -2.29 -3.27
CA ALA A 81 -4.81 -1.64 -4.57
C ALA A 81 -3.39 -1.14 -4.89
N GLY A 82 -2.56 -2.03 -5.42
CA GLY A 82 -1.21 -1.70 -5.89
C GLY A 82 -0.17 -2.73 -5.47
N TYR A 83 1.10 -2.40 -5.70
CA TYR A 83 2.21 -3.20 -5.18
C TYR A 83 2.40 -2.95 -3.69
N PRO A 84 2.66 -3.99 -2.87
CA PRO A 84 3.09 -3.78 -1.50
C PRO A 84 4.43 -3.04 -1.50
N GLY A 85 4.68 -2.25 -0.45
CA GLY A 85 6.05 -1.88 -0.14
C GLY A 85 6.80 -3.11 0.35
N PHE A 86 8.01 -3.32 -0.15
CA PHE A 86 8.87 -4.43 0.22
C PHE A 86 10.31 -3.95 0.24
N SER A 87 11.03 -4.19 1.33
CA SER A 87 12.44 -3.83 1.43
C SER A 87 13.20 -4.79 2.31
N VAL A 88 14.45 -5.06 1.95
CA VAL A 88 15.36 -5.89 2.73
C VAL A 88 16.56 -5.03 3.07
N HIS A 89 16.90 -4.94 4.36
CA HIS A 89 17.96 -4.06 4.84
C HIS A 89 19.13 -4.89 5.39
N ASN A 90 20.35 -4.58 4.97
CA ASN A 90 21.57 -5.03 5.62
C ASN A 90 22.13 -3.88 6.46
N GLY A 91 21.83 -3.89 7.75
CA GLY A 91 22.17 -2.79 8.66
C GLY A 91 21.46 -1.48 8.29
N LYS A 92 22.13 -0.34 8.53
CA LYS A 92 21.52 0.99 8.39
C LYS A 92 21.63 1.64 7.01
N ALA A 93 22.53 1.16 6.17
CA ALA A 93 22.93 1.86 4.94
C ALA A 93 22.52 1.14 3.65
N ASN A 94 22.36 -0.17 3.70
CA ASN A 94 22.17 -0.99 2.52
C ASN A 94 20.74 -1.53 2.52
N SER A 95 19.94 -1.20 1.51
CA SER A 95 18.68 -1.89 1.24
C SER A 95 18.54 -2.35 -0.21
N LEU A 96 17.69 -3.34 -0.43
CA LEU A 96 17.09 -3.64 -1.72
C LEU A 96 15.60 -3.45 -1.63
N GLU A 97 15.07 -2.64 -2.53
CA GLU A 97 13.65 -2.31 -2.59
C GLU A 97 12.92 -3.20 -3.61
N GLY A 98 11.67 -3.51 -3.32
CA GLY A 98 10.75 -4.21 -4.20
C GLY A 98 10.18 -3.26 -5.25
N VAL A 99 10.33 -3.58 -6.52
CA VAL A 99 9.83 -2.78 -7.64
C VAL A 99 8.88 -3.62 -8.49
N GLY A 100 7.63 -3.15 -8.59
CA GLY A 100 6.63 -3.71 -9.48
C GLY A 100 6.59 -3.04 -10.85
N HIS A 101 6.19 -3.78 -11.88
CA HIS A 101 6.01 -3.25 -13.23
C HIS A 101 4.60 -3.52 -13.78
N GLY A 102 3.95 -2.46 -14.25
CA GLY A 102 2.59 -2.49 -14.79
C GLY A 102 1.57 -1.89 -13.82
N HIS A 103 0.29 -2.18 -14.07
CA HIS A 103 -0.84 -1.62 -13.33
C HIS A 103 -1.63 -2.72 -12.62
N PRO A 104 -1.40 -2.94 -11.30
CA PRO A 104 -2.19 -3.85 -10.49
C PRO A 104 -3.67 -3.50 -10.53
N LYS A 105 -4.52 -4.51 -10.72
CA LYS A 105 -5.95 -4.36 -10.46
C LYS A 105 -6.19 -4.35 -8.94
N PRO A 106 -7.09 -3.51 -8.43
CA PRO A 106 -7.51 -3.58 -7.04
C PRO A 106 -8.08 -4.96 -6.70
N VAL A 107 -7.68 -5.49 -5.55
CA VAL A 107 -8.12 -6.78 -5.04
C VAL A 107 -8.95 -6.57 -3.78
N THR A 108 -10.20 -7.06 -3.78
CA THR A 108 -11.06 -6.97 -2.59
C THR A 108 -10.80 -8.14 -1.66
N LEU A 109 -10.32 -7.86 -0.45
CA LEU A 109 -10.01 -8.87 0.56
C LEU A 109 -11.09 -8.91 1.64
N HIS A 110 -11.95 -9.92 1.58
CA HIS A 110 -12.81 -10.31 2.71
C HIS A 110 -11.97 -10.89 3.86
N LYS A 111 -12.57 -11.10 5.03
CA LYS A 111 -11.89 -11.80 6.14
C LYS A 111 -11.39 -13.17 5.68
N GLY A 112 -10.10 -13.44 5.87
CA GLY A 112 -9.42 -14.66 5.47
C GLY A 112 -8.98 -14.72 4.00
N ALA A 113 -9.43 -13.78 3.16
CA ALA A 113 -8.98 -13.69 1.77
C ALA A 113 -7.50 -13.26 1.71
N LYS A 114 -6.82 -13.70 0.65
CA LYS A 114 -5.36 -13.53 0.52
C LYS A 114 -5.00 -12.98 -0.85
N VAL A 115 -4.01 -12.09 -0.86
CA VAL A 115 -3.30 -11.67 -2.06
C VAL A 115 -1.89 -12.25 -2.03
N THR A 116 -1.41 -12.73 -3.19
CA THR A 116 -0.04 -13.21 -3.36
C THR A 116 0.69 -12.33 -4.37
N VAL A 117 1.95 -12.05 -4.05
CA VAL A 117 2.90 -11.33 -4.90
C VAL A 117 4.14 -12.20 -5.03
N GLY A 118 4.52 -12.53 -6.27
CA GLY A 118 5.78 -13.20 -6.56
C GLY A 118 6.93 -12.21 -6.54
N LEU A 119 8.06 -12.65 -6.00
CA LEU A 119 9.30 -11.89 -5.91
C LEU A 119 10.36 -12.62 -6.72
N GLN A 120 11.16 -11.87 -7.48
CA GLN A 120 12.27 -12.42 -8.22
C GLN A 120 13.53 -11.58 -8.02
N TYR A 121 14.63 -12.25 -7.70
CA TYR A 121 15.92 -11.61 -7.42
C TYR A 121 17.09 -12.44 -7.94
N THR A 122 18.22 -11.78 -8.13
CA THR A 122 19.48 -12.41 -8.54
C THR A 122 20.26 -12.79 -7.28
N PRO A 123 20.61 -14.08 -7.07
CA PRO A 123 21.39 -14.46 -5.89
C PRO A 123 22.87 -14.13 -6.04
N ARG A 124 23.61 -14.08 -4.92
CA ARG A 124 25.07 -13.93 -4.95
C ARG A 124 25.72 -15.05 -5.76
N GLY A 125 26.70 -14.69 -6.59
CA GLY A 125 27.43 -15.63 -7.44
C GLY A 125 26.69 -16.05 -8.72
N ALA A 126 25.47 -15.58 -8.95
CA ALA A 126 24.81 -15.74 -10.24
C ALA A 126 25.44 -14.84 -11.31
N LYS A 127 25.37 -15.27 -12.57
CA LYS A 127 25.72 -14.40 -13.71
C LYS A 127 24.81 -13.17 -13.71
N GLY A 128 25.41 -11.98 -13.71
CA GLY A 128 24.67 -10.71 -13.62
C GLY A 128 24.31 -10.30 -12.19
N ALA A 129 24.84 -10.98 -11.17
CA ALA A 129 24.87 -10.42 -9.82
C ALA A 129 25.76 -9.16 -9.85
N GLY A 130 25.21 -8.03 -9.43
CA GLY A 130 26.00 -6.83 -9.18
C GLY A 130 26.92 -7.01 -7.97
N ASP A 131 27.83 -6.06 -7.77
CA ASP A 131 28.76 -6.05 -6.63
C ASP A 131 28.04 -5.78 -5.30
N TYR A 132 26.82 -5.25 -5.37
CA TYR A 132 25.99 -4.94 -4.23
C TYR A 132 25.01 -6.08 -3.92
N CYS A 133 25.09 -6.61 -2.70
CA CYS A 133 24.27 -7.72 -2.22
C CYS A 133 23.81 -7.52 -0.77
N VAL A 134 22.57 -7.91 -0.49
CA VAL A 134 21.95 -7.94 0.83
C VAL A 134 21.65 -9.40 1.19
N LYS A 135 21.99 -9.78 2.43
CA LYS A 135 21.67 -11.09 2.98
C LYS A 135 21.00 -10.92 4.34
N GLU A 136 19.72 -11.28 4.46
CA GLU A 136 18.93 -10.97 5.66
C GLU A 136 17.84 -12.02 5.94
N GLY A 137 17.52 -12.20 7.23
CA GLY A 137 16.49 -13.14 7.71
C GLY A 137 15.10 -12.52 7.85
N GLU A 138 14.96 -11.21 7.66
CA GLU A 138 13.72 -10.45 7.76
C GLU A 138 13.57 -9.47 6.58
N ALA A 139 12.34 -9.11 6.27
CA ALA A 139 12.01 -8.07 5.31
C ALA A 139 10.98 -7.10 5.90
N LEU A 140 11.09 -5.82 5.57
CA LEU A 140 10.06 -4.84 5.85
C LEU A 140 9.01 -4.88 4.75
N VAL A 141 7.74 -4.96 5.15
CA VAL A 141 6.61 -4.97 4.21
C VAL A 141 5.54 -3.98 4.62
N SER A 142 4.74 -3.53 3.65
CA SER A 142 3.60 -2.65 3.87
C SER A 142 2.53 -2.85 2.81
N ALA A 143 1.29 -2.49 3.14
CA ALA A 143 0.21 -2.40 2.17
C ALA A 143 0.51 -1.31 1.12
N PRO A 144 -0.11 -1.36 -0.08
CA PRO A 144 0.20 -0.43 -1.19
C PRO A 144 0.01 1.05 -0.90
N HIS A 145 -0.78 1.39 0.13
CA HIS A 145 -1.08 2.76 0.51
C HIS A 145 -0.39 3.10 1.82
N ASN A 146 0.37 4.21 1.82
CA ASN A 146 1.21 4.68 2.92
C ASN A 146 2.37 3.74 3.34
N PRO A 147 3.19 3.25 2.39
CA PRO A 147 4.27 2.31 2.71
C PRO A 147 5.31 2.88 3.68
N ASP A 148 5.45 4.20 3.79
CA ASP A 148 6.44 4.83 4.69
C ASP A 148 5.95 5.02 6.12
N ARG A 149 4.63 4.90 6.36
CA ARG A 149 4.03 5.15 7.68
C ARG A 149 3.71 3.87 8.43
N GLU A 150 3.37 2.79 7.72
CA GLU A 150 2.97 1.52 8.32
C GLU A 150 3.75 0.36 7.71
N ARG A 151 4.94 0.08 8.26
CA ARG A 151 5.76 -1.09 7.89
C ARG A 151 5.80 -2.12 9.02
N THR A 152 5.93 -3.38 8.66
CA THR A 152 6.16 -4.48 9.62
C THR A 152 7.31 -5.35 9.15
N ASN A 153 8.11 -5.86 10.08
CA ASN A 153 9.08 -6.90 9.79
C ASN A 153 8.37 -8.24 9.60
N VAL A 154 8.81 -9.00 8.61
CA VAL A 154 8.32 -10.34 8.29
C VAL A 154 9.52 -11.27 8.19
N PRO A 155 9.55 -12.37 8.95
CA PRO A 155 10.62 -13.35 8.84
C PRO A 155 10.61 -14.00 7.45
N VAL A 156 11.80 -14.24 6.92
CA VAL A 156 12.01 -15.00 5.70
C VAL A 156 11.99 -16.48 6.06
N MET A 157 11.12 -17.25 5.40
CA MET A 157 11.00 -18.69 5.60
C MET A 157 11.28 -19.46 4.31
N ASP A 158 11.62 -20.74 4.41
CA ASP A 158 11.57 -21.66 3.28
C ASP A 158 10.19 -22.33 3.14
N THR A 159 10.04 -23.22 2.15
CA THR A 159 8.78 -23.97 1.93
C THR A 159 8.44 -24.96 3.04
N HIS A 160 9.36 -25.26 3.94
CA HIS A 160 9.14 -26.09 5.12
C HIS A 160 8.83 -25.24 6.36
N HIS A 161 8.63 -23.94 6.21
CA HIS A 161 8.44 -22.96 7.28
C HIS A 161 9.64 -22.87 8.24
N ALA A 162 10.83 -23.29 7.79
CA ALA A 162 12.06 -23.07 8.54
C ALA A 162 12.59 -21.65 8.29
N ALA A 163 13.27 -21.09 9.28
CA ALA A 163 13.95 -19.80 9.15
C ALA A 163 14.96 -19.85 8.00
N ALA A 164 14.92 -18.86 7.12
CA ALA A 164 15.78 -18.75 5.96
C ALA A 164 16.34 -17.33 5.84
N GLN A 165 17.20 -17.12 4.85
CA GLN A 165 17.75 -15.81 4.52
C GLN A 165 17.57 -15.54 3.04
N ILE A 166 17.05 -14.35 2.71
CA ILE A 166 17.11 -13.85 1.35
C ILE A 166 18.55 -13.43 1.09
N ASP A 167 19.11 -13.82 -0.04
CA ASP A 167 20.45 -13.45 -0.47
C ASP A 167 20.35 -12.89 -1.89
N ALA A 168 20.20 -11.57 -1.99
CA ALA A 168 19.84 -10.87 -3.21
C ALA A 168 20.91 -9.84 -3.58
N CYS A 169 21.17 -9.72 -4.88
CA CYS A 169 22.13 -8.79 -5.45
C CYS A 169 21.50 -8.01 -6.61
N GLY A 170 22.10 -6.85 -6.92
CA GLY A 170 21.61 -5.92 -7.94
C GLY A 170 20.94 -4.69 -7.32
N ASP A 171 20.08 -4.00 -8.06
CA ASP A 171 19.50 -2.73 -7.61
C ASP A 171 18.13 -2.88 -6.93
N SER A 172 17.40 -3.95 -7.26
CA SER A 172 16.02 -4.13 -6.80
C SER A 172 15.55 -5.59 -6.85
N ILE A 173 14.44 -5.85 -6.18
CA ILE A 173 13.72 -7.12 -6.21
C ILE A 173 12.46 -6.94 -7.04
N SER A 174 12.31 -7.71 -8.12
CA SER A 174 11.16 -7.55 -9.03
C SER A 174 9.90 -8.16 -8.41
N LEU A 175 8.80 -7.39 -8.39
CA LEU A 175 7.49 -7.82 -7.89
C LEU A 175 6.56 -8.15 -9.06
N SER A 176 5.92 -9.32 -9.01
CA SER A 176 4.83 -9.67 -9.94
C SER A 176 3.56 -8.91 -9.60
N LEU A 177 2.60 -8.87 -10.52
CA LEU A 177 1.27 -8.34 -10.22
C LEU A 177 0.64 -9.07 -9.03
N PRO A 178 0.09 -8.34 -8.04
CA PRO A 178 -0.73 -8.92 -6.98
C PRO A 178 -1.95 -9.62 -7.58
N HIS A 179 -2.26 -10.80 -7.06
CA HIS A 179 -3.41 -11.58 -7.49
C HIS A 179 -4.06 -12.29 -6.30
N ASP A 180 -5.37 -12.47 -6.40
CA ASP A 180 -6.14 -13.27 -5.46
C ASP A 180 -5.60 -14.69 -5.39
N THR A 181 -5.36 -15.17 -4.18
CA THR A 181 -5.06 -16.57 -3.95
C THR A 181 -6.36 -17.30 -3.73
N THR A 182 -6.91 -17.86 -4.80
CA THR A 182 -7.98 -18.84 -4.65
C THR A 182 -7.32 -20.13 -4.19
N THR A 183 -7.50 -20.54 -2.94
CA THR A 183 -7.17 -21.92 -2.55
C THR A 183 -7.90 -22.83 -3.54
N PRO A 184 -7.23 -23.73 -4.29
CA PRO A 184 -7.96 -24.66 -5.12
C PRO A 184 -8.86 -25.47 -4.19
N THR A 185 -10.17 -25.23 -4.29
CA THR A 185 -11.17 -26.09 -3.67
C THR A 185 -10.89 -27.48 -4.19
N ALA A 186 -10.42 -28.38 -3.33
CA ALA A 186 -10.29 -29.78 -3.67
C ALA A 186 -11.71 -30.26 -4.02
N THR A 187 -12.00 -30.39 -5.31
CA THR A 187 -13.20 -31.06 -5.79
C THR A 187 -13.05 -32.54 -5.43
N THR A 188 -13.56 -32.91 -4.26
CA THR A 188 -13.80 -34.31 -3.93
C THR A 188 -14.87 -34.81 -4.89
N LYS A 189 -14.50 -35.75 -5.74
CA LYS A 189 -15.42 -36.50 -6.61
C LYS A 189 -15.93 -37.72 -5.86
#